data_AF-A0AAV0Z513-F1
#
_entry.id   AF-A0AAV0Z513-F1
#
_cell.length_a   1.000
_cell.length_b   1.000
_cell.length_c   1.000
_cell.angle_alpha   90.00
_cell.angle_beta   90.00
_cell.angle_gamma   90.00
#
_symmetry.space_group_name_H-M   'P 1'
#
loop_
_entity.id
_entity.type
_entity.pdbx_description
1 polymer ?
#
loop_
_entity_poly.entity_id
_entity_poly.type
_entity_poly.pdbx_seq_one_letter_code
_entity_poly.pdbx_strand_id
1 'polypeptide(L)'
;MSAYWLQVLSLPNQVMNHIEAICRSFLWSGSDCSRKAPIAWETICKPKVAGGLNVVKLQQWNQATLGKLLWNIHMKADRLWIRWLDTLYFKGCDILDWQVTNSSSWILKKIVKHKDMLKNKAYWKEAVNAGKYKTRIMYKAICGISEHMNW
;
A
#
# COMPACT_ATOMS: atom_id res chain seq x y z
N MET A 1 -0.01 -15.78 -4.71
CA MET A 1 0.92 -15.68 -3.57
C MET A 1 0.37 -14.66 -2.58
N SER A 2 0.02 -15.09 -1.36
CA SER A 2 -0.67 -14.23 -0.39
C SER A 2 0.26 -13.14 0.13
N ALA A 3 0.06 -11.90 -0.31
CA ALA A 3 0.79 -10.71 0.14
C ALA A 3 0.28 -10.20 1.51
N TYR A 4 0.07 -11.09 2.48
CA TYR A 4 -0.52 -10.74 3.79
C TYR A 4 0.31 -9.70 4.55
N TRP A 5 1.63 -9.89 4.62
CA TRP A 5 2.52 -8.98 5.35
C TRP A 5 2.50 -7.56 4.80
N LEU A 6 2.40 -7.42 3.48
CA LEU A 6 2.24 -6.13 2.80
C LEU A 6 0.89 -5.47 3.10
N GLN A 7 -0.11 -6.22 3.55
CA GLN A 7 -1.43 -5.67 3.89
C GLN A 7 -1.51 -5.14 5.32
N VAL A 8 -0.69 -5.69 6.22
CA VAL A 8 -0.78 -5.42 7.66
C VAL A 8 0.33 -4.49 8.15
N LEU A 9 1.52 -4.58 7.56
CA LEU A 9 2.71 -3.88 8.04
C LEU A 9 3.20 -2.86 7.03
N SER A 10 3.73 -1.74 7.53
CA SER A 10 4.59 -0.86 6.73
C SER A 10 5.98 -1.49 6.68
N LEU A 11 6.33 -2.08 5.54
CA LEU A 11 7.61 -2.76 5.38
C LEU A 11 8.73 -1.73 5.19
N PRO A 12 9.95 -1.99 5.72
CA PRO A 12 11.10 -1.18 5.39
C PRO A 12 11.43 -1.24 3.90
N ASN A 13 11.86 -0.11 3.32
CA ASN A 13 12.25 -0.01 1.91
C ASN A 13 13.34 -1.01 1.53
N GLN A 14 14.29 -1.29 2.43
CA GLN A 14 15.34 -2.28 2.21
C GLN A 14 14.79 -3.69 1.97
N VAL A 15 13.79 -4.10 2.76
CA VAL A 15 13.15 -5.42 2.62
C VAL A 15 12.40 -5.49 1.29
N MET A 16 11.65 -4.43 0.96
CA MET A 16 10.93 -4.36 -0.33
C MET A 16 11.91 -4.44 -1.51
N ASN A 17 13.00 -3.67 -1.48
CA ASN A 17 14.02 -3.68 -2.52
C ASN A 17 14.71 -5.05 -2.64
N HIS A 18 14.93 -5.74 -1.51
CA HIS A 18 15.51 -7.08 -1.52
C HIS A 18 14.57 -8.11 -2.15
N ILE A 19 13.27 -8.05 -1.84
CA ILE A 19 12.26 -8.90 -2.49
C ILE A 19 12.18 -8.60 -3.99
N GLU A 20 12.17 -7.32 -4.37
CA GLU A 20 12.17 -6.92 -5.79
C GLU A 20 13.45 -7.40 -6.51
N ALA A 21 14.60 -7.38 -5.83
CA ALA A 21 15.85 -7.92 -6.37
C ALA A 21 15.76 -9.43 -6.62
N ILE A 22 15.19 -10.21 -5.70
CA ILE A 22 14.96 -11.66 -5.89
C ILE A 22 14.01 -11.89 -7.05
N CYS A 23 12.88 -11.18 -7.11
CA CYS A 23 11.93 -11.29 -8.21
C CYS A 23 12.58 -10.93 -9.56
N ARG A 24 13.45 -9.93 -9.57
CA ARG A 24 14.20 -9.50 -10.76
C ARG A 24 15.23 -10.55 -11.19
N SER A 25 16.00 -11.11 -10.27
CA SER A 25 16.95 -12.18 -10.56
C SER A 25 16.24 -13.41 -11.13
N PHE A 26 15.12 -13.81 -10.50
CA PHE A 26 14.29 -14.91 -10.98
C PHE A 26 13.80 -14.68 -12.41
N LEU A 27 13.27 -13.48 -12.71
CA LEU A 27 12.73 -13.14 -14.02
C LEU A 27 13.77 -13.25 -15.15
N TRP A 28 15.04 -12.89 -14.89
CA TRP A 28 16.08 -12.79 -15.92
C TRP A 28 17.05 -13.96 -15.96
N SER A 29 17.23 -14.68 -14.85
CA SER A 29 18.26 -15.72 -14.73
C SER A 29 17.69 -17.09 -14.37
N GLY A 30 16.43 -17.17 -13.91
CA GLY A 30 15.81 -18.42 -13.45
C GLY A 30 16.44 -19.02 -12.19
N SER A 31 17.38 -18.30 -11.56
CA SER A 31 18.09 -18.67 -10.33
C SER A 31 18.51 -17.42 -9.56
N ASP A 32 18.99 -17.59 -8.33
CA ASP A 32 19.44 -16.49 -7.46
C ASP A 32 20.73 -15.79 -7.95
N CYS A 33 21.35 -16.31 -9.02
CA CYS A 33 22.54 -15.74 -9.62
C CYS A 33 22.19 -14.55 -10.51
N SER A 34 22.56 -13.35 -10.06
CA SER A 34 22.33 -12.07 -10.73
C SER A 34 23.09 -11.98 -12.06
N ARG A 35 22.40 -12.21 -13.20
CA ARG A 35 22.81 -11.63 -14.48
C ARG A 35 22.31 -10.19 -14.58
N LYS A 36 23.04 -9.34 -15.31
CA LYS A 36 22.63 -7.97 -15.60
C LYS A 36 21.23 -7.99 -16.24
N ALA A 37 20.25 -7.49 -15.50
CA ALA A 37 18.88 -7.38 -15.99
C ALA A 37 18.80 -6.29 -17.07
N PRO A 38 18.39 -6.63 -18.31
CA PRO A 38 18.47 -5.73 -19.45
C PRO A 38 17.45 -4.58 -19.40
N ILE A 39 16.38 -4.73 -18.61
CA ILE A 39 15.29 -3.75 -18.54
C ILE A 39 15.17 -3.22 -17.12
N ALA A 40 14.93 -1.91 -16.98
CA ALA A 40 14.63 -1.27 -15.70
C ALA A 40 13.36 -1.88 -15.08
N TRP A 41 13.39 -2.12 -13.76
CA TRP A 41 12.25 -2.67 -13.02
C TRP A 41 10.99 -1.80 -13.18
N GLU A 42 11.19 -0.49 -13.21
CA GLU A 42 10.15 0.51 -13.47
C GLU A 42 9.38 0.27 -14.79
N THR A 43 10.07 -0.16 -15.84
CA THR A 43 9.46 -0.46 -17.15
C THR A 43 8.67 -1.77 -17.10
N ILE A 44 9.20 -2.78 -16.39
CA ILE A 44 8.54 -4.08 -16.20
C ILE A 44 7.23 -3.92 -15.42
N CYS A 45 7.20 -3.01 -14.45
CA CYS A 45 6.02 -2.74 -13.65
C CYS A 45 4.93 -1.95 -14.37
N LYS A 46 5.19 -1.44 -15.57
CA LYS A 46 4.17 -0.79 -16.39
C LYS A 46 3.11 -1.80 -16.85
N PRO A 47 1.87 -1.34 -17.09
CA PRO A 47 0.84 -2.17 -17.72
C PRO A 47 1.29 -2.68 -19.10
N LYS A 48 0.73 -3.82 -19.53
CA LYS A 48 1.06 -4.44 -20.83
C LYS A 48 0.87 -3.50 -22.02
N VAL A 49 -0.18 -2.68 -21.97
CA VAL A 49 -0.49 -1.66 -22.98
C VAL A 49 0.62 -0.62 -23.11
N ALA A 50 1.34 -0.33 -22.02
CA ALA A 50 2.49 0.58 -22.00
C ALA A 50 3.84 -0.14 -22.18
N GLY A 51 3.83 -1.38 -22.70
CA GLY A 51 5.04 -2.17 -22.99
C GLY A 51 5.69 -2.83 -21.78
N GLY A 52 5.00 -2.89 -20.63
CA GLY A 52 5.48 -3.59 -19.43
C GLY A 52 4.92 -5.00 -19.26
N LEU A 53 5.27 -5.65 -18.16
CA LEU A 53 4.81 -6.99 -17.77
C LEU A 53 3.70 -6.96 -16.72
N ASN A 54 3.26 -5.76 -16.32
CA ASN A 54 2.20 -5.55 -15.35
C ASN A 54 2.52 -6.12 -13.96
N VAL A 55 3.80 -6.08 -13.59
CA VAL A 55 4.28 -6.49 -12.28
C VAL A 55 3.92 -5.42 -11.25
N VAL A 56 3.33 -5.84 -10.14
CA VAL A 56 2.96 -4.92 -9.05
C VAL A 56 4.21 -4.42 -8.34
N LYS A 57 4.36 -3.11 -8.24
CA LYS A 57 5.41 -2.52 -7.41
C LYS A 57 5.05 -2.65 -5.94
N LEU A 58 5.96 -3.24 -5.16
CA LEU A 58 5.65 -3.61 -3.78
C LEU A 58 5.44 -2.39 -2.88
N GLN A 59 6.20 -1.33 -3.12
CA GLN A 59 6.11 -0.08 -2.36
C GLN A 59 4.74 0.59 -2.51
N GLN A 60 4.28 0.84 -3.75
CA GLN A 60 2.97 1.45 -4.00
C GLN A 60 1.84 0.53 -3.53
N TRP A 61 2.00 -0.79 -3.67
CA TRP A 61 0.99 -1.73 -3.17
C TRP A 61 0.87 -1.70 -1.64
N ASN A 62 2.00 -1.65 -0.92
CA ASN A 62 2.02 -1.50 0.53
C ASN A 62 1.38 -0.17 0.97
N GLN A 63 1.63 0.92 0.26
CA GLN A 63 0.97 2.20 0.54
C GLN A 63 -0.55 2.12 0.33
N ALA A 64 -1.00 1.49 -0.75
CA ALA A 64 -2.43 1.30 -1.03
C ALA A 64 -3.13 0.41 0.02
N THR A 65 -2.46 -0.62 0.53
CA THR A 65 -3.03 -1.48 1.59
C THR A 65 -3.04 -0.78 2.94
N LEU A 66 -2.00 -0.01 3.28
CA LEU A 66 -1.99 0.84 4.48
C LEU A 66 -3.12 1.88 4.43
N GLY A 67 -3.40 2.43 3.24
CA GLY A 67 -4.57 3.28 3.01
C GLY A 67 -5.89 2.59 3.37
N LYS A 68 -6.05 1.30 3.03
CA LYS A 68 -7.21 0.51 3.45
C LYS A 68 -7.35 0.41 4.97
N LEU A 69 -6.24 0.21 5.68
CA LEU A 69 -6.26 0.15 7.15
C LEU A 69 -6.67 1.49 7.75
N LEU A 70 -6.09 2.59 7.24
CA LEU A 70 -6.45 3.95 7.62
C LEU A 70 -7.94 4.23 7.39
N TRP A 71 -8.50 3.83 6.23
CA TRP A 71 -9.93 3.96 5.95
C TRP A 71 -10.78 3.23 6.99
N ASN A 72 -10.44 1.98 7.29
CA ASN A 72 -11.22 1.19 8.23
C ASN A 72 -11.21 1.83 9.63
N ILE A 73 -10.07 2.39 10.05
CA ILE A 73 -9.97 3.09 11.34
C ILE A 73 -10.81 4.38 11.31
N HIS A 74 -10.69 5.20 10.27
CA HIS A 74 -11.44 6.45 10.14
C HIS A 74 -12.95 6.22 10.06
N MET A 75 -13.40 5.20 9.33
CA MET A 75 -14.81 4.80 9.26
C MET A 75 -15.30 4.04 10.51
N LYS A 76 -14.44 3.84 11.52
CA LYS A 76 -14.72 3.03 12.71
C LYS A 76 -15.41 1.72 12.35
N ALA A 77 -14.89 1.03 11.34
CA ALA A 77 -15.49 -0.20 10.84
C ALA A 77 -15.64 -1.20 12.00
N ASP A 78 -16.76 -1.93 12.03
CA ASP A 78 -17.08 -2.86 13.12
C ASP A 78 -16.17 -4.10 13.06
N ARG A 79 -14.95 -3.93 13.59
CA ARG A 79 -13.93 -4.95 13.72
C ARG A 79 -13.31 -4.84 15.10
N LEU A 80 -13.06 -5.99 15.71
CA LEU A 80 -12.57 -6.07 17.08
C LEU A 80 -11.26 -5.30 17.31
N TRP A 81 -10.30 -5.38 16.37
CA TRP A 81 -9.04 -4.65 16.47
C TRP A 81 -9.21 -3.13 16.34
N ILE A 82 -10.23 -2.65 15.61
CA ILE A 82 -10.51 -1.22 15.47
C ILE A 82 -11.17 -0.70 16.73
N ARG A 83 -12.13 -1.44 17.28
CA ARG A 83 -12.75 -1.14 18.58
C ARG A 83 -11.70 -1.10 19.70
N TRP A 84 -10.77 -2.06 19.71
CA TRP A 84 -9.66 -2.08 20.65
C TRP A 84 -8.71 -0.89 20.50
N LEU A 85 -8.40 -0.47 19.27
CA LEU A 85 -7.61 0.74 19.04
C LEU A 85 -8.36 2.01 19.47
N ASP A 86 -9.67 2.09 19.22
CA ASP A 86 -10.49 3.24 19.61
C ASP A 86 -10.57 3.39 21.13
N THR A 87 -10.76 2.29 21.87
CA THR A 87 -10.81 2.35 23.33
C THR A 87 -9.44 2.66 23.96
N LEU A 88 -8.35 2.15 23.39
CA LEU A 88 -7.01 2.26 23.99
C LEU A 88 -6.27 3.54 23.57
N TYR A 89 -6.39 3.96 22.32
CA TYR A 89 -5.61 5.08 21.75
C TYR A 89 -6.46 6.30 21.38
N PHE A 90 -7.51 6.13 20.57
CA PHE A 90 -8.23 7.26 19.99
C PHE A 90 -9.24 7.89 20.95
N LYS A 91 -9.79 7.12 21.89
CA LYS A 91 -10.78 7.53 22.89
C LYS A 91 -11.95 8.32 22.29
N GLY A 92 -12.39 7.93 21.10
CA GLY A 92 -13.47 8.60 20.38
C GLY A 92 -13.04 9.68 19.40
N CYS A 93 -11.79 10.16 19.44
CA CYS A 93 -11.26 11.17 18.50
C CYS A 93 -11.10 10.60 17.08
N ASP A 94 -11.20 11.48 16.07
CA ASP A 94 -10.88 11.11 14.69
C ASP A 94 -9.36 10.94 14.51
N ILE A 95 -8.95 9.96 13.70
CA ILE A 95 -7.56 9.66 13.36
C ILE A 95 -6.85 10.83 12.66
N LEU A 96 -7.60 11.68 11.96
CA LEU A 96 -7.04 12.84 11.25
C LEU A 96 -6.42 13.85 12.22
N ASP A 97 -7.13 14.15 13.30
CA ASP A 97 -6.74 15.11 14.32
C ASP A 97 -5.85 14.49 15.40
N TRP A 98 -5.93 13.17 15.56
CA TRP A 98 -5.16 12.44 16.55
C TRP A 98 -3.64 12.55 16.31
N GLN A 99 -2.93 12.78 17.41
CA GLN A 99 -1.48 12.94 17.45
C GLN A 99 -0.82 11.67 18.01
N VAL A 100 0.32 11.33 17.42
CA VAL A 100 1.09 10.15 17.84
C VAL A 100 1.67 10.39 19.22
N THR A 101 1.30 9.54 20.19
CA THR A 101 1.88 9.56 21.54
C THR A 101 3.05 8.59 21.65
N ASN A 102 3.95 8.81 22.63
CA ASN A 102 5.06 7.88 22.86
C ASN A 102 4.61 6.47 23.24
N SER A 103 3.47 6.33 23.93
CA SER A 103 2.84 5.06 24.31
C SER A 103 2.19 4.30 23.15
N SER A 104 2.13 4.90 21.95
CA SER A 104 1.55 4.25 20.77
C SER A 104 2.40 3.11 20.23
N SER A 105 1.74 2.04 19.77
CA SER A 105 2.45 0.93 19.13
C SER A 105 3.17 1.37 17.86
N TRP A 106 4.35 0.81 17.59
CA TRP A 106 5.17 1.20 16.44
C TRP A 106 4.42 1.08 15.10
N ILE A 107 3.61 0.03 14.95
CA ILE A 107 2.72 -0.18 13.80
C ILE A 107 1.72 0.97 13.65
N LEU A 108 1.06 1.40 14.72
CA LEU A 108 0.11 2.50 14.67
C LEU A 108 0.82 3.80 14.27
N LYS A 109 2.01 4.08 14.82
CA LYS A 109 2.83 5.25 14.44
C LYS A 109 3.13 5.25 12.93
N LYS A 110 3.47 4.09 12.37
CA LYS A 110 3.74 3.94 10.92
C LYS A 110 2.48 4.15 10.08
N ILE A 111 1.35 3.56 10.47
CA ILE A 111 0.07 3.72 9.77
C ILE A 111 -0.35 5.20 9.77
N VAL A 112 -0.32 5.87 10.93
CA VAL A 112 -0.71 7.28 11.09
C VAL A 112 0.23 8.23 10.32
N LYS A 113 1.50 7.87 10.12
CA LYS A 113 2.40 8.65 9.26
C LYS A 113 1.89 8.80 7.83
N HIS A 114 1.10 7.85 7.34
CA HIS A 114 0.49 7.91 6.01
C HIS A 114 -0.87 8.65 5.99
N LYS A 115 -1.29 9.30 7.09
CA LYS A 115 -2.58 10.02 7.14
C LYS A 115 -2.70 11.15 6.12
N ASP A 116 -1.59 11.72 5.65
CA ASP A 116 -1.64 12.75 4.60
C ASP A 116 -2.16 12.19 3.26
N MET A 117 -2.10 10.88 3.05
CA MET A 117 -2.77 10.23 1.91
C MET A 117 -4.30 10.38 1.97
N LEU A 118 -4.88 10.47 3.18
CA LEU A 118 -6.32 10.74 3.37
C LEU A 118 -6.68 12.19 3.04
N LYS A 119 -5.76 13.13 3.29
CA LYS A 119 -5.97 14.56 2.98
C LYS A 119 -5.98 14.82 1.49
N ASN A 120 -5.31 14.00 0.69
CA ASN A 120 -5.37 14.10 -0.76
C ASN A 120 -6.71 13.59 -1.29
N LYS A 121 -7.70 14.49 -1.35
CA LYS A 121 -9.09 14.20 -1.69
C LYS A 121 -9.27 13.57 -3.09
N ALA A 122 -8.32 13.74 -4.01
CA ALA A 122 -8.44 13.19 -5.38
C ALA A 122 -8.35 11.66 -5.37
N TYR A 123 -7.24 11.11 -4.85
CA TYR A 123 -7.03 9.66 -4.77
C TYR A 123 -8.06 8.96 -3.87
N TRP A 124 -8.47 9.63 -2.80
CA TRP A 124 -9.41 9.06 -1.83
C TRP A 124 -10.81 8.87 -2.40
N LYS A 125 -11.29 9.85 -3.17
CA LYS A 125 -12.60 9.79 -3.83
C LYS A 125 -12.66 8.67 -4.88
N GLU A 126 -11.58 8.45 -5.61
CA GLU A 126 -11.50 7.34 -6.59
C GLU A 126 -11.44 5.97 -5.90
N ALA A 127 -10.67 5.86 -4.82
CA ALA A 127 -10.47 4.59 -4.10
C ALA A 127 -11.70 4.13 -3.29
N VAL A 128 -12.53 5.08 -2.85
CA VAL A 128 -13.76 4.83 -2.09
C VAL A 128 -14.96 4.95 -3.04
N ASN A 129 -15.41 3.82 -3.56
CA ASN A 129 -16.64 3.75 -4.35
C ASN A 129 -17.74 3.07 -3.52
N ALA A 130 -18.88 3.73 -3.37
CA ALA A 130 -20.05 3.23 -2.63
C ALA A 130 -19.75 2.78 -1.19
N GLY A 131 -18.91 3.53 -0.46
CA GLY A 131 -18.54 3.23 0.94
C GLY A 131 -17.57 2.06 1.12
N LYS A 132 -17.08 1.45 0.03
CA LYS A 132 -16.12 0.34 0.07
C LYS A 132 -14.77 0.76 -0.50
N TYR A 133 -13.72 0.54 0.28
CA TYR A 133 -12.35 0.81 -0.16
C TYR A 133 -11.82 -0.30 -1.06
N LYS A 134 -11.37 0.06 -2.27
CA LYS A 134 -10.76 -0.86 -3.23
C LYS A 134 -9.26 -0.59 -3.37
N THR A 135 -8.42 -1.46 -2.80
CA THR A 135 -6.95 -1.36 -2.83
C THR A 135 -6.38 -1.25 -4.24
N ARG A 136 -6.95 -1.98 -5.21
CA ARG A 136 -6.48 -1.92 -6.61
C ARG A 136 -6.70 -0.54 -7.24
N ILE A 137 -7.81 0.13 -6.93
CA ILE A 137 -8.10 1.46 -7.47
C ILE A 137 -7.14 2.47 -6.84
N MET A 138 -6.94 2.42 -5.52
CA MET A 138 -5.94 3.26 -4.86
C MET A 138 -4.55 3.04 -5.45
N TYR A 139 -4.14 1.79 -5.68
CA TYR A 139 -2.85 1.48 -6.30
C TYR A 139 -2.72 2.13 -7.69
N LYS A 140 -3.75 2.03 -8.54
CA LYS A 140 -3.76 2.69 -9.86
C LYS A 140 -3.62 4.21 -9.74
N ALA A 141 -4.33 4.80 -8.78
CA ALA A 141 -4.30 6.23 -8.49
C ALA A 141 -2.89 6.69 -8.05
N ILE A 142 -2.23 5.94 -7.16
CA ILE A 142 -0.85 6.21 -6.72
C ILE A 142 0.15 6.04 -7.89
N CYS A 143 -0.07 5.06 -8.77
CA CYS A 143 0.78 4.86 -9.93
C CYS A 143 0.52 5.85 -11.09
N GLY A 144 -0.53 6.68 -11.01
CA GLY A 144 -0.91 7.60 -12.08
C GLY A 144 -1.41 6.90 -13.36
N ILE A 145 -1.95 5.69 -13.25
CA ILE A 145 -2.46 4.91 -14.39
C ILE A 145 -3.95 5.20 -14.55
N SER A 146 -4.33 6.02 -15.55
CA SER A 146 -5.72 6.40 -15.84
C SER A 146 -6.55 5.26 -16.45
N GLU A 147 -7.88 5.39 -16.35
CA GLU A 147 -8.91 4.36 -16.55
C GLU A 147 -8.96 3.69 -17.94
N HIS A 148 -8.24 4.20 -18.94
CA HIS A 148 -8.27 3.64 -20.31
C HIS A 148 -7.43 2.39 -20.55
N MET A 149 -6.66 1.93 -19.56
CA MET A 149 -5.93 0.66 -19.67
C MET A 149 -6.76 -0.49 -19.13
N ASN A 150 -7.55 -1.07 -20.03
CA ASN A 150 -8.18 -2.37 -19.83
C ASN A 150 -7.10 -3.45 -19.63
N TRP A 151 -7.37 -4.31 -18.66
CA TRP A 151 -6.53 -5.43 -18.24
C TRP A 151 -6.91 -6.69 -19.01
#